data_AF-D1P3L6-F1
#
_entry.id   AF-D1P3L6-F1
#
_cell.length_a   1.000
_cell.length_b   1.000
_cell.length_c   1.000
_cell.angle_alpha   90.00
_cell.angle_beta   90.00
_cell.angle_gamma   90.00
#
_symmetry.space_group_name_H-M   'P 1'
#
loop_
_entity.id
_entity.type
_entity.pdbx_description
1 polymer ?
#
loop_
_entity_poly.entity_id
_entity_poly.type
_entity_poly.pdbx_seq_one_letter_code
_entity_poly.pdbx_strand_id
1 'polypeptide(L)'
;MISILNTRPKIIISPDYFKESMNAECTANAITKGFKSVFPDAQYLCLPIADGGEGTVDALIGVAGGVYRSVIEQCEEDGYKLN
;
A
#
# COMPACT_ATOMS: atom_id res chain seq x y z
N MET A 1 -4.00 -35.47 -20.63
CA MET A 1 -4.72 -34.64 -19.63
C MET A 1 -3.66 -33.82 -18.91
N ILE A 2 -3.41 -32.59 -19.38
CA ILE A 2 -2.34 -31.74 -18.86
C ILE A 2 -2.78 -31.23 -17.48
N SER A 3 -1.92 -31.41 -16.48
CA SER A 3 -2.14 -30.94 -15.12
C SER A 3 -2.18 -29.41 -15.09
N ILE A 4 -3.38 -28.84 -15.17
CA ILE A 4 -3.66 -27.46 -14.75
C ILE A 4 -3.69 -27.38 -13.20
N LEU A 5 -3.55 -28.52 -12.52
CA LEU A 5 -3.73 -28.67 -11.07
C LEU A 5 -2.48 -28.38 -10.23
N ASN A 6 -1.34 -27.99 -10.84
CA ASN A 6 -0.08 -27.82 -10.11
C ASN A 6 0.49 -26.39 -10.10
N THR A 7 -0.29 -25.39 -10.52
CA THR A 7 0.11 -23.98 -10.42
C THR A 7 -0.46 -23.39 -9.14
N ARG A 8 0.43 -23.03 -8.19
CA ARG A 8 0.07 -22.17 -7.06
C ARG A 8 -0.44 -20.83 -7.60
N PRO A 9 -1.67 -20.41 -7.29
CA PRO A 9 -2.18 -19.12 -7.74
C PRO A 9 -1.28 -18.00 -7.24
N LYS A 10 -1.04 -17.01 -8.10
CA LYS A 10 -0.41 -15.75 -7.70
C LYS A 10 -1.49 -14.69 -7.59
N ILE A 11 -1.69 -14.15 -6.40
CA ILE A 11 -2.74 -13.21 -6.06
C ILE A 11 -2.07 -11.85 -5.78
N ILE A 12 -2.44 -10.85 -6.57
CA ILE A 12 -2.04 -9.46 -6.36
C ILE A 12 -3.17 -8.77 -5.62
N ILE A 13 -2.85 -8.15 -4.48
CA ILE A 13 -3.79 -7.42 -3.63
C ILE A 13 -3.40 -5.95 -3.70
N SER A 14 -4.18 -5.16 -4.45
CA SER A 14 -3.94 -3.74 -4.69
C SER A 14 -5.12 -2.87 -4.28
N PRO A 15 -5.43 -2.80 -2.97
CA PRO A 15 -6.51 -1.96 -2.49
C PRO A 15 -6.08 -0.49 -2.43
N ASP A 16 -7.09 0.37 -2.44
CA ASP A 16 -6.99 1.75 -2.00
C ASP A 16 -7.33 1.88 -0.51
N TYR A 17 -7.09 3.05 0.09
CA TYR A 17 -7.48 3.32 1.47
C TYR A 17 -9.01 3.41 1.61
N PHE A 18 -9.50 3.03 2.78
CA PHE A 18 -10.89 3.26 3.16
C PHE A 18 -10.95 4.59 3.89
N LYS A 19 -11.54 5.58 3.23
CA LYS A 19 -11.64 6.96 3.73
C LYS A 19 -12.16 7.00 5.16
N GLU A 20 -11.46 7.75 6.02
CA GLU A 20 -11.73 7.86 7.47
C GLU A 20 -11.76 6.54 8.27
N SER A 21 -11.22 5.45 7.73
CA SER A 21 -11.32 4.13 8.37
C SER A 21 -9.99 3.39 8.44
N MET A 22 -9.39 3.09 7.30
CA MET A 22 -8.25 2.16 7.25
C MET A 22 -7.34 2.50 6.10
N ASN A 23 -6.03 2.56 6.35
CA ASN A 23 -5.05 2.76 5.30
C ASN A 23 -4.97 1.54 4.35
N ALA A 24 -4.45 1.76 3.14
CA ALA A 24 -4.40 0.74 2.10
C ALA A 24 -3.57 -0.51 2.50
N GLU A 25 -2.54 -0.37 3.33
CA GLU A 25 -1.74 -1.48 3.83
C GLU A 25 -2.54 -2.40 4.77
N CYS A 26 -3.26 -1.82 5.73
CA CYS A 26 -4.14 -2.56 6.63
C CYS A 26 -5.25 -3.28 5.85
N THR A 27 -5.82 -2.62 4.84
CA THR A 27 -6.79 -3.24 3.92
C THR A 27 -6.17 -4.44 3.21
N ALA A 28 -4.96 -4.31 2.66
CA ALA A 28 -4.26 -5.39 1.96
C ALA A 28 -3.99 -6.59 2.89
N ASN A 29 -3.59 -6.32 4.13
CA ASN A 29 -3.34 -7.34 5.15
C ASN A 29 -4.64 -8.06 5.55
N ALA A 30 -5.75 -7.34 5.70
CA ALA A 30 -7.05 -7.94 6.00
C ALA A 30 -7.54 -8.86 4.88
N ILE A 31 -7.44 -8.42 3.62
CA ILE A 31 -7.78 -9.23 2.44
C ILE A 31 -6.88 -10.48 2.39
N THR A 32 -5.57 -10.31 2.57
CA THR A 32 -4.60 -11.43 2.59
C THR A 32 -4.96 -12.46 3.65
N LYS A 33 -5.33 -12.02 4.86
CA LYS A 33 -5.74 -12.91 5.95
C LYS A 33 -6.99 -13.71 5.58
N GLY A 34 -7.97 -13.07 4.94
CA GLY A 34 -9.18 -13.72 4.45
C GLY A 34 -8.88 -14.76 3.36
N PHE A 35 -8.06 -14.41 2.38
CA PHE A 35 -7.68 -15.36 1.32
C PHE A 35 -6.84 -16.52 1.84
N LYS A 36 -5.92 -16.30 2.78
CA LYS A 36 -5.10 -17.37 3.38
C LYS A 36 -5.91 -18.44 4.10
N SER A 37 -7.14 -18.15 4.53
CA SER A 37 -8.01 -19.18 5.14
C SER A 37 -8.57 -20.17 4.12
N VAL A 38 -8.60 -19.80 2.83
CA VAL A 38 -9.13 -20.62 1.72
C VAL A 38 -8.01 -21.13 0.81
N PHE A 39 -7.00 -20.29 0.53
CA PHE A 39 -5.87 -20.58 -0.35
C PHE A 39 -4.53 -20.39 0.39
N PRO A 40 -4.20 -21.25 1.38
CA PRO A 40 -3.00 -21.05 2.20
C PRO A 40 -1.70 -21.08 1.39
N ASP A 41 -1.65 -21.86 0.31
CA ASP A 41 -0.44 -22.08 -0.50
C ASP A 41 -0.31 -21.12 -1.70
N ALA A 42 -1.23 -20.16 -1.87
CA ALA A 42 -1.12 -19.16 -2.91
C ALA A 42 0.07 -18.21 -2.64
N GLN A 43 0.63 -17.66 -3.70
CA GLN A 43 1.63 -16.60 -3.61
C GLN A 43 0.90 -15.25 -3.52
N TYR A 44 1.21 -14.48 -2.49
CA TYR A 44 0.58 -13.18 -2.25
C TYR A 44 1.55 -12.04 -2.51
N LEU A 45 1.10 -11.03 -3.23
CA LEU A 45 1.82 -9.78 -3.43
C LEU A 45 0.90 -8.62 -3.08
N CYS A 46 1.18 -7.92 -2.00
CA CYS A 46 0.47 -6.71 -1.60
C CYS A 46 1.11 -5.49 -2.28
N LEU A 47 0.32 -4.75 -3.05
CA LEU A 47 0.73 -3.51 -3.72
C LEU A 47 -0.35 -2.46 -3.51
N PRO A 48 -0.39 -1.80 -2.33
CA PRO A 48 -1.28 -0.67 -2.08
C PRO A 48 -1.19 0.36 -3.19
N ILE A 49 -2.33 0.93 -3.59
CA ILE A 49 -2.42 1.97 -4.62
C ILE A 49 -3.17 3.17 -4.08
N ALA A 50 -3.06 4.29 -4.78
CA ALA A 50 -3.81 5.51 -4.53
C ALA A 50 -3.97 6.30 -5.83
N ASP A 51 -4.93 7.23 -5.88
CA ASP A 51 -5.34 7.97 -7.08
C ASP A 51 -4.72 9.37 -7.21
N GLY A 52 -3.90 9.79 -6.24
CA GLY A 52 -3.35 11.15 -6.15
C GLY A 52 -3.95 11.99 -5.02
N GLY A 53 -4.99 11.49 -4.34
CA GLY A 53 -5.57 12.11 -3.16
C GLY A 53 -4.80 11.83 -1.86
N GLU A 54 -5.53 11.97 -0.75
CA GLU A 54 -5.05 11.56 0.58
C GLU A 54 -4.60 10.09 0.58
N GLY A 55 -3.58 9.75 1.36
CA GLY A 55 -3.04 8.38 1.40
C GLY A 55 -2.11 8.01 0.24
N THR A 56 -1.94 8.89 -0.77
CA THR A 56 -1.01 8.61 -1.89
C THR A 56 0.44 8.50 -1.44
N VAL A 57 0.88 9.35 -0.52
CA VAL A 57 2.24 9.28 0.03
C VAL A 57 2.44 7.99 0.83
N ASP A 58 1.43 7.56 1.59
CA ASP A 58 1.47 6.29 2.33
C ASP A 58 1.61 5.08 1.39
N ALA A 59 0.80 5.04 0.32
CA ALA A 59 0.86 3.98 -0.68
C ALA A 59 2.24 3.90 -1.34
N LEU A 60 2.82 5.05 -1.71
CA LEU A 60 4.16 5.12 -2.30
C LEU A 60 5.25 4.69 -1.31
N ILE A 61 5.23 5.19 -0.08
CA ILE A 61 6.21 4.84 0.95
C ILE A 61 6.16 3.34 1.24
N GLY A 62 4.97 2.76 1.37
CA GLY A 62 4.76 1.35 1.68
C GLY A 62 5.35 0.40 0.63
N VAL A 63 5.44 0.82 -0.64
CA VAL A 63 6.00 0.00 -1.73
C VAL A 63 7.46 0.36 -2.05
N ALA A 64 7.82 1.64 -2.00
CA ALA A 64 9.12 2.14 -2.45
C ALA A 64 10.18 2.23 -1.33
N GLY A 65 9.81 2.02 -0.06
CA GLY A 65 10.73 2.14 1.07
C GLY A 65 11.13 3.57 1.39
N GLY A 66 10.26 4.53 1.07
CA GLY A 66 10.46 5.94 1.38
C GLY A 66 10.35 6.25 2.88
N VAL A 67 10.60 7.51 3.25
CA VAL A 67 10.43 7.97 4.63
C VAL A 67 9.68 9.30 4.64
N TYR A 68 8.80 9.47 5.62
CA TYR A 68 8.20 10.77 5.89
C TYR A 68 9.27 11.75 6.39
N ARG A 69 9.27 12.94 5.80
CA ARG A 69 10.06 14.09 6.25
C ARG A 69 9.10 15.25 6.45
N SER A 70 8.88 15.62 7.69
CA SER A 70 8.19 16.86 8.03
C SER A 70 9.21 17.99 7.99
N VAL A 71 8.91 19.02 7.19
CA VAL A 71 9.69 20.25 7.15
C VAL A 71 8.73 21.39 7.47
N ILE A 72 9.17 22.30 8.34
CA ILE A 72 8.41 23.50 8.66
C ILE A 72 9.10 24.66 7.98
N GLU A 73 8.44 25.23 6.98
CA GLU A 73 8.91 26.45 6.34
C GLU A 73 8.30 27.66 7.05
N GLN A 74 9.15 28.59 7.48
CA GLN A 74 8.71 29.92 7.89
C GLN A 74 8.84 30.86 6.69
N CYS A 75 7.74 31.52 6.36
CA CYS A 75 7.72 32.57 5.37
C CYS A 75 8.34 33.83 6.00
N GLU A 76 9.54 34.22 5.58
CA GLU A 76 10.20 35.47 5.97
C GLU A 76 10.14 36.49 4.81
N GLU A 77 10.36 37.77 5.09
CA GLU A 77 10.33 38.85 4.08
C GLU A 77 11.35 38.62 2.93
N ASP A 78 12.42 37.84 3.18
CA ASP A 78 13.49 37.53 2.21
C ASP A 78 13.39 36.09 1.61
N GLY A 79 12.30 35.38 1.85
CA GLY A 79 12.04 34.03 1.30
C GLY A 79 11.78 32.95 2.35
N TYR A 80 11.84 31.69 1.92
CA TYR A 80 11.61 30.52 2.77
C TYR A 80 12.92 30.03 3.39
N LYS A 81 12.98 29.94 4.72
CA LYS A 81 14.04 29.17 5.42
C LYS A 81 13.48 27.82 5.86
N LEU A 82 14.21 26.76 5.51
CA LEU A 82 14.00 25.42 6.04
C LEU A 82 14.63 25.36 7.44
N ASN A 83 13.88 24.94 8.46
CA ASN A 83 14.41 24.54 9.77
C ASN A 83 14.66 23.02 9.81
#